data_AF-E1L551-F1
#
_entry.id   AF-E1L551-F1
#
_cell.length_a   1.000
_cell.length_b   1.000
_cell.length_c   1.000
_cell.angle_alpha   90.00
_cell.angle_beta   90.00
_cell.angle_gamma   90.00
#
_symmetry.space_group_name_H-M   'P 1'
#
loop_
_entity.id
_entity.type
_entity.pdbx_description
1 polymer ?
#
loop_
_entity_poly.entity_id
_entity_poly.type
_entity_poly.pdbx_seq_one_letter_code
_entity_poly.pdbx_strand_id
1 'polypeptide(L)'
;MNWKRVIALGLLGLTVGMGQSYAIDVNIPGATSKIDEMHYRDYRPTGRIIERIDSEISKEIDQLKTTHPKYADDELQKLKYVVQGVNHATNHSYTVYVLKENGADLTFTLPFSSVATISKNFKENHVVAHQTITPVGNIGVEVQQIKSTTNWADSQVPYSEVTKDVIRAQIDTKHDGKVSFIDGNTFTYKTVENGTWDIANYGKYPNGTINFTLPGKPNTVYHVGYGLNENILKYHIKGNQKELVDKTMATLANFALPSVKPASSVLEYSSPVSIGNYTFRVLKGSKLVDKKQDKDGNEFTRFASGSIRSLFIKHPVSDPILIEKQAVFYKYLTEFLSREELNGMKGIQYATVWNDATPGAYFEVEGSEKTLFVIVVYDDRYVYSYYTVQPNDVHLSKYKIRDMIQYISSKVDKNNYNTVKLGLGVDPRFFDTRWSSDF
;
A
#
# COMPACT_ATOMS: atom_id res chain seq x y z
N MET A 1 32.00 2.27 4.66
CA MET A 1 31.40 2.06 3.33
C MET A 1 30.12 2.89 3.23
N ASN A 2 30.02 3.84 2.30
CA ASN A 2 28.82 4.69 2.19
C ASN A 2 27.85 4.15 1.13
N TRP A 3 27.06 3.13 1.53
CA TRP A 3 26.06 2.47 0.67
C TRP A 3 25.07 3.44 0.00
N LYS A 4 24.81 4.60 0.63
CA LYS A 4 23.84 5.61 0.16
C LYS A 4 24.17 6.13 -1.25
N ARG A 5 25.45 6.26 -1.60
CA ARG A 5 25.88 6.77 -2.92
C ARG A 5 25.75 5.76 -4.07
N VAL A 6 25.64 4.46 -3.78
CA VAL A 6 25.62 3.41 -4.81
C VAL A 6 24.19 3.00 -5.19
N ILE A 7 23.28 3.01 -4.22
CA ILE A 7 21.83 2.81 -4.46
C ILE A 7 21.29 3.84 -5.46
N ALA A 8 21.89 5.04 -5.54
CA ALA A 8 21.47 6.11 -6.45
C ALA A 8 21.67 5.82 -7.95
N LEU A 9 22.52 4.87 -8.34
CA LEU A 9 22.79 4.56 -9.76
C LEU A 9 21.70 3.68 -10.37
N GLY A 10 21.29 2.61 -9.68
CA GLY A 10 20.25 1.66 -10.13
C GLY A 10 18.82 2.20 -10.17
N LEU A 11 18.61 3.52 -10.02
CA LEU A 11 17.30 4.19 -10.01
C LEU A 11 16.90 4.78 -11.39
N LEU A 12 17.66 4.50 -12.45
CA LEU A 12 17.32 4.88 -13.84
C LEU A 12 16.46 3.81 -14.55
N GLY A 13 15.41 3.33 -13.87
CA GLY A 13 14.53 2.25 -14.32
C GLY A 13 13.16 2.71 -14.83
N LEU A 14 12.96 2.61 -16.14
CA LEU A 14 11.71 2.88 -16.88
C LEU A 14 10.42 2.34 -16.20
N THR A 15 9.41 3.20 -16.03
CA THR A 15 8.03 2.77 -15.70
C THR A 15 7.35 2.13 -16.91
N VAL A 16 7.42 0.80 -17.02
CA VAL A 16 6.69 0.02 -18.03
C VAL A 16 5.65 -0.87 -17.37
N GLY A 17 4.41 -0.80 -17.88
CA GLY A 17 3.25 -1.47 -17.28
C GLY A 17 3.41 -2.99 -17.14
N MET A 18 2.97 -3.51 -16.00
CA MET A 18 3.03 -4.93 -15.68
C MET A 18 2.06 -5.75 -16.55
N GLY A 19 2.51 -6.96 -16.92
CA GLY A 19 1.67 -8.06 -17.37
C GLY A 19 2.12 -9.35 -16.70
N GLN A 20 1.31 -10.41 -16.62
CA GLN A 20 0.02 -10.59 -17.30
C GLN A 20 -1.18 -10.56 -16.35
N SER A 21 -2.34 -10.14 -16.87
CA SER A 21 -3.58 -9.94 -16.11
C SER A 21 -4.80 -10.72 -16.63
N TYR A 22 -5.70 -10.90 -15.68
CA TYR A 22 -6.41 -12.14 -15.42
C TYR A 22 -7.34 -11.69 -14.13
N ALA A 23 -8.57 -12.19 -13.77
CA ALA A 23 -9.24 -12.43 -12.39
C ALA A 23 -10.39 -11.60 -11.75
N ILE A 24 -11.42 -11.11 -12.48
CA ILE A 24 -12.84 -11.13 -12.07
C ILE A 24 -13.76 -11.26 -13.31
N ASP A 25 -14.87 -12.00 -13.21
CA ASP A 25 -16.02 -11.84 -14.12
C ASP A 25 -17.02 -10.81 -13.53
N VAL A 26 -16.86 -9.56 -13.95
CA VAL A 26 -17.70 -8.42 -13.53
C VAL A 26 -17.81 -7.45 -14.71
N ASN A 27 -18.96 -6.80 -14.86
CA ASN A 27 -19.22 -5.85 -15.95
C ASN A 27 -18.55 -4.48 -15.71
N ILE A 28 -17.22 -4.48 -15.54
CA ILE A 28 -16.38 -3.28 -15.44
C ILE A 28 -15.30 -3.37 -16.54
N PRO A 29 -15.04 -2.31 -17.32
CA PRO A 29 -14.01 -2.34 -18.36
C PRO A 29 -12.64 -2.75 -17.83
N GLY A 30 -11.89 -3.50 -18.64
CA GLY A 30 -10.60 -4.06 -18.23
C GLY A 30 -10.66 -5.18 -17.20
N ALA A 31 -11.83 -5.55 -16.65
CA ALA A 31 -12.02 -6.82 -15.96
C ALA A 31 -11.73 -8.00 -16.90
N THR A 32 -11.32 -9.13 -16.35
CA THR A 32 -10.87 -10.32 -17.09
C THR A 32 -10.98 -11.53 -16.17
N SER A 33 -11.39 -12.74 -16.57
CA SER A 33 -11.84 -13.83 -15.65
C SER A 33 -10.83 -14.96 -15.35
N LYS A 34 -9.59 -14.57 -15.06
CA LYS A 34 -8.37 -15.30 -15.39
C LYS A 34 -7.23 -15.36 -14.27
N ILE A 35 -7.08 -14.43 -13.30
CA ILE A 35 -6.03 -14.26 -12.22
C ILE A 35 -6.48 -15.13 -11.08
N ASP A 36 -5.53 -15.83 -10.50
CA ASP A 36 -5.73 -16.51 -9.24
C ASP A 36 -5.97 -15.53 -8.08
N GLU A 37 -6.96 -15.80 -7.22
CA GLU A 37 -7.31 -14.99 -6.04
C GLU A 37 -6.10 -14.72 -5.11
N MET A 38 -5.03 -15.52 -5.20
CA MET A 38 -3.75 -15.33 -4.50
C MET A 38 -2.92 -14.13 -5.01
N HIS A 39 -3.02 -13.68 -6.26
CA HIS A 39 -2.22 -12.53 -6.76
C HIS A 39 -2.52 -11.22 -6.01
N TYR A 40 -3.74 -11.06 -5.49
CA TYR A 40 -4.12 -9.89 -4.68
C TYR A 40 -3.56 -9.95 -3.26
N ARG A 41 -3.02 -11.11 -2.89
CA ARG A 41 -2.49 -11.41 -1.58
C ARG A 41 -0.97 -11.39 -1.59
N ASP A 42 -0.29 -11.73 -2.68
CA ASP A 42 1.17 -11.76 -2.69
C ASP A 42 1.74 -10.42 -3.15
N TYR A 43 2.36 -9.66 -2.22
CA TYR A 43 2.83 -8.28 -2.45
C TYR A 43 4.18 -8.23 -3.16
N ARG A 44 4.28 -9.00 -4.24
CA ARG A 44 5.48 -9.19 -5.04
C ARG A 44 5.08 -9.30 -6.52
N PRO A 45 5.45 -8.33 -7.37
CA PRO A 45 5.34 -8.53 -8.82
C PRO A 45 6.42 -9.50 -9.31
N THR A 46 6.09 -10.25 -10.35
CA THR A 46 6.96 -11.30 -10.90
C THR A 46 6.94 -11.29 -12.43
N GLY A 47 7.88 -12.00 -13.05
CA GLY A 47 7.95 -12.20 -14.50
C GLY A 47 9.00 -11.34 -15.21
N ARG A 48 9.04 -11.47 -16.54
CA ARG A 48 10.17 -11.06 -17.41
C ARG A 48 10.61 -9.60 -17.30
N ILE A 49 9.70 -8.69 -16.95
CA ILE A 49 10.05 -7.26 -16.79
C ILE A 49 10.88 -7.07 -15.50
N ILE A 50 10.44 -7.66 -14.40
CA ILE A 50 11.13 -7.64 -13.10
C ILE A 50 12.50 -8.31 -13.22
N GLU A 51 12.56 -9.49 -13.86
CA GLU A 51 13.82 -10.21 -14.14
C GLU A 51 14.80 -9.37 -14.96
N ARG A 52 14.31 -8.58 -15.93
CA ARG A 52 15.16 -7.69 -16.73
C ARG A 52 15.69 -6.51 -15.92
N ILE A 53 14.87 -5.92 -15.06
CA ILE A 53 15.30 -4.82 -14.16
C ILE A 53 16.38 -5.33 -13.21
N ASP A 54 16.18 -6.49 -12.58
CA ASP A 54 17.18 -7.12 -11.71
C ASP A 54 18.51 -7.40 -12.43
N SER A 55 18.44 -7.78 -13.72
CA SER A 55 19.61 -8.02 -14.58
C SER A 55 20.38 -6.74 -14.93
N GLU A 56 19.71 -5.66 -15.30
CA GLU A 56 20.39 -4.37 -15.59
C GLU A 56 20.99 -3.76 -14.30
N ILE A 57 20.28 -3.81 -13.15
CA ILE A 57 20.83 -3.41 -11.84
C ILE A 57 22.09 -4.22 -11.51
N SER A 58 22.07 -5.54 -11.74
CA SER A 58 23.23 -6.40 -11.49
C SER A 58 24.44 -5.98 -12.33
N LYS A 59 24.21 -5.68 -13.61
CA LYS A 59 25.22 -5.28 -14.60
C LYS A 59 25.80 -3.89 -14.31
N GLU A 60 25.00 -2.92 -13.88
CA GLU A 60 25.49 -1.62 -13.42
C GLU A 60 26.39 -1.76 -12.18
N ILE A 61 26.03 -2.65 -11.24
CA ILE A 61 26.85 -2.92 -10.05
C ILE A 61 28.14 -3.68 -10.41
N ASP A 62 28.11 -4.58 -11.39
CA ASP A 62 29.32 -5.23 -11.91
C ASP A 62 30.30 -4.22 -12.55
N GLN A 63 29.79 -3.16 -13.21
CA GLN A 63 30.62 -2.06 -13.72
C GLN A 63 31.28 -1.22 -12.61
N LEU A 64 30.82 -1.32 -11.36
CA LEU A 64 31.53 -0.70 -10.24
C LEU A 64 32.84 -1.42 -9.93
N LYS A 65 32.97 -2.72 -10.22
CA LYS A 65 34.22 -3.46 -10.03
C LYS A 65 35.34 -2.93 -10.94
N THR A 66 35.01 -2.54 -12.18
CA THR A 66 35.95 -1.93 -13.13
C THR A 66 36.36 -0.51 -12.74
N THR A 67 35.48 0.28 -12.10
CA THR A 67 35.79 1.66 -11.68
C THR A 67 36.35 1.75 -10.25
N HIS A 68 36.09 0.75 -9.42
CA HIS A 68 36.47 0.69 -8.01
C HIS A 68 36.90 -0.74 -7.63
N PRO A 69 38.07 -1.22 -8.09
CA PRO A 69 38.52 -2.62 -7.94
C PRO A 69 38.84 -3.05 -6.50
N LYS A 70 38.56 -2.20 -5.50
CA LYS A 70 38.77 -2.41 -4.07
C LYS A 70 37.62 -3.13 -3.37
N TYR A 71 36.48 -3.32 -4.03
CA TYR A 71 35.33 -4.02 -3.46
C TYR A 71 35.48 -5.53 -3.65
N ALA A 72 35.24 -6.29 -2.59
CA ALA A 72 35.25 -7.75 -2.64
C ALA A 72 33.98 -8.30 -3.31
N ASP A 73 34.05 -9.52 -3.83
CA ASP A 73 32.94 -10.10 -4.60
C ASP A 73 31.69 -10.37 -3.74
N ASP A 74 31.85 -10.70 -2.47
CA ASP A 74 30.77 -10.83 -1.49
C ASP A 74 30.12 -9.47 -1.14
N GLU A 75 30.91 -8.41 -1.01
CA GLU A 75 30.40 -7.03 -0.86
C GLU A 75 29.54 -6.63 -2.06
N LEU A 76 29.99 -6.93 -3.29
CA LEU A 76 29.26 -6.64 -4.52
C LEU A 76 27.96 -7.46 -4.63
N GLN A 77 27.95 -8.73 -4.22
CA GLN A 77 26.71 -9.54 -4.20
C GLN A 77 25.71 -9.03 -3.15
N LYS A 78 26.18 -8.68 -1.94
CA LYS A 78 25.32 -8.05 -0.91
C LYS A 78 24.76 -6.71 -1.41
N LEU A 79 25.57 -5.95 -2.15
CA LEU A 79 25.13 -4.69 -2.76
C LEU A 79 24.05 -4.89 -3.84
N LYS A 80 24.21 -5.85 -4.75
CA LYS A 80 23.16 -6.21 -5.73
C LYS A 80 21.85 -6.55 -5.03
N TYR A 81 21.94 -7.41 -4.01
CA TYR A 81 20.80 -7.82 -3.20
C TYR A 81 20.06 -6.63 -2.58
N VAL A 82 20.79 -5.72 -1.92
CA VAL A 82 20.21 -4.52 -1.29
C VAL A 82 19.61 -3.56 -2.33
N VAL A 83 20.29 -3.29 -3.46
CA VAL A 83 19.80 -2.35 -4.48
C VAL A 83 18.54 -2.90 -5.18
N GLN A 84 18.52 -4.20 -5.52
CA GLN A 84 17.33 -4.87 -6.02
C GLN A 84 16.18 -4.80 -5.01
N GLY A 85 16.44 -5.15 -3.74
CA GLY A 85 15.44 -5.07 -2.66
C GLY A 85 14.86 -3.67 -2.46
N VAL A 86 15.70 -2.63 -2.52
CA VAL A 86 15.25 -1.23 -2.47
C VAL A 86 14.39 -0.90 -3.69
N ASN A 87 14.83 -1.21 -4.91
CA ASN A 87 14.04 -0.98 -6.11
C ASN A 87 12.67 -1.68 -6.05
N HIS A 88 12.63 -2.93 -5.57
CA HIS A 88 11.39 -3.67 -5.38
C HIS A 88 10.47 -3.00 -4.36
N ALA A 89 11.01 -2.46 -3.27
CA ALA A 89 10.23 -1.74 -2.27
C ALA A 89 9.74 -0.36 -2.74
N THR A 90 10.52 0.38 -3.53
CA THR A 90 10.20 1.77 -3.91
C THR A 90 9.39 1.89 -5.19
N ASN A 91 9.58 0.97 -6.16
CA ASN A 91 8.91 1.04 -7.46
C ASN A 91 7.85 -0.05 -7.66
N HIS A 92 7.89 -1.11 -6.84
CA HIS A 92 7.16 -2.35 -7.07
C HIS A 92 6.48 -2.93 -5.80
N SER A 93 6.48 -2.20 -4.69
CA SER A 93 5.69 -2.54 -3.50
C SER A 93 4.21 -2.28 -3.73
N TYR A 94 3.38 -2.90 -2.89
CA TYR A 94 1.93 -2.73 -2.91
C TYR A 94 1.49 -1.58 -2.00
N THR A 95 0.25 -1.13 -2.15
CA THR A 95 -0.40 -0.19 -1.24
C THR A 95 -1.64 -0.84 -0.64
N VAL A 96 -1.73 -0.86 0.68
CA VAL A 96 -2.87 -1.38 1.43
C VAL A 96 -3.54 -0.21 2.14
N TYR A 97 -4.85 -0.14 2.05
CA TYR A 97 -5.65 0.77 2.89
C TYR A 97 -6.34 -0.06 3.96
N VAL A 98 -6.27 0.38 5.21
CA VAL A 98 -6.96 -0.21 6.37
C VAL A 98 -7.73 0.92 7.06
N LEU A 99 -8.90 1.26 6.50
CA LEU A 99 -9.71 2.39 6.90
C LEU A 99 -10.70 1.97 8.00
N LYS A 100 -10.73 2.74 9.07
CA LYS A 100 -11.43 2.46 10.33
C LYS A 100 -12.14 3.70 10.87
N GLU A 101 -11.59 4.90 10.63
CA GLU A 101 -12.23 6.17 10.97
C GLU A 101 -13.56 6.36 10.23
N ASN A 102 -14.42 7.22 10.77
CA ASN A 102 -15.73 7.57 10.17
C ASN A 102 -16.57 6.34 9.77
N GLY A 103 -16.54 5.28 10.58
CA GLY A 103 -17.29 4.04 10.34
C GLY A 103 -16.80 3.17 9.18
N ALA A 104 -15.70 3.55 8.51
CA ALA A 104 -15.25 2.99 7.24
C ALA A 104 -15.16 1.47 7.25
N ASP A 105 -14.43 0.89 8.21
CA ASP A 105 -14.29 -0.55 8.37
C ASP A 105 -13.94 -1.29 7.06
N LEU A 106 -13.07 -0.70 6.24
CA LEU A 106 -12.74 -1.16 4.89
C LEU A 106 -11.23 -1.46 4.78
N THR A 107 -10.91 -2.64 4.26
CA THR A 107 -9.56 -2.97 3.78
C THR A 107 -9.59 -3.32 2.31
N PHE A 108 -8.63 -2.80 1.54
CA PHE A 108 -8.35 -3.22 0.16
C PHE A 108 -6.88 -2.97 -0.20
N THR A 109 -6.44 -3.46 -1.34
CA THR A 109 -5.04 -3.48 -1.79
C THR A 109 -4.92 -3.06 -3.26
N LEU A 110 -3.82 -2.40 -3.62
CA LEU A 110 -3.46 -1.99 -4.97
C LEU A 110 -2.00 -2.36 -5.28
N PRO A 111 -1.67 -2.74 -6.54
CA PRO A 111 -0.37 -3.32 -6.91
C PRO A 111 0.71 -2.26 -7.23
N PHE A 112 0.63 -1.09 -6.58
CA PHE A 112 1.49 0.06 -6.86
C PHE A 112 2.07 0.65 -5.58
N SER A 113 3.28 1.17 -5.67
CA SER A 113 3.98 1.78 -4.54
C SER A 113 3.41 3.17 -4.25
N SER A 114 3.00 3.39 -3.01
CA SER A 114 2.53 4.71 -2.55
C SER A 114 3.72 5.63 -2.31
N VAL A 115 3.84 6.69 -3.10
CA VAL A 115 4.83 7.76 -2.92
C VAL A 115 4.43 8.62 -1.71
N ALA A 116 3.29 9.30 -1.81
CA ALA A 116 2.83 10.23 -0.80
C ALA A 116 1.31 10.30 -0.77
N THR A 117 0.75 10.54 0.41
CA THR A 117 -0.70 10.64 0.64
C THR A 117 -1.02 11.89 1.43
N ILE A 118 -2.10 12.58 1.05
CA ILE A 118 -2.78 13.54 1.91
C ILE A 118 -4.13 12.97 2.33
N SER A 119 -4.37 12.91 3.63
CA SER A 119 -5.64 12.48 4.22
C SER A 119 -6.41 13.69 4.74
N LYS A 120 -7.71 13.78 4.47
CA LYS A 120 -8.61 14.86 4.92
C LYS A 120 -9.84 14.28 5.62
N ASN A 121 -10.29 14.97 6.67
CA ASN A 121 -11.49 14.62 7.42
C ASN A 121 -12.43 15.83 7.36
N PHE A 122 -13.39 15.78 6.45
CA PHE A 122 -14.40 16.81 6.21
C PHE A 122 -15.60 16.55 7.11
N LYS A 123 -15.47 16.93 8.39
CA LYS A 123 -16.47 16.67 9.45
C LYS A 123 -17.88 17.13 9.09
N GLU A 124 -18.02 18.30 8.47
CA GLU A 124 -19.30 18.88 8.06
C GLU A 124 -20.06 17.98 7.07
N ASN A 125 -19.32 17.35 6.15
CA ASN A 125 -19.86 16.46 5.12
C ASN A 125 -19.90 14.99 5.56
N HIS A 126 -19.38 14.68 6.76
CA HIS A 126 -19.14 13.31 7.24
C HIS A 126 -18.34 12.46 6.24
N VAL A 127 -17.32 13.07 5.63
CA VAL A 127 -16.43 12.46 4.63
C VAL A 127 -15.01 12.35 5.16
N VAL A 128 -14.39 11.17 4.97
CA VAL A 128 -12.93 10.99 5.07
C VAL A 128 -12.39 10.66 3.69
N ALA A 129 -11.38 11.40 3.25
CA ALA A 129 -10.80 11.26 1.92
C ALA A 129 -9.27 11.10 1.98
N HIS A 130 -8.72 10.27 1.09
CA HIS A 130 -7.29 10.04 0.92
C HIS A 130 -6.94 10.26 -0.56
N GLN A 131 -5.91 11.07 -0.82
CA GLN A 131 -5.35 11.24 -2.17
C GLN A 131 -3.89 10.81 -2.15
N THR A 132 -3.59 9.73 -2.88
CA THR A 132 -2.29 9.06 -2.87
C THR A 132 -1.65 9.10 -4.25
N ILE A 133 -0.42 9.60 -4.33
CA ILE A 133 0.39 9.61 -5.54
C ILE A 133 1.18 8.30 -5.62
N THR A 134 1.22 7.68 -6.80
CA THR A 134 2.07 6.52 -7.13
C THR A 134 2.93 6.82 -8.38
N PRO A 135 3.96 6.03 -8.71
CA PRO A 135 4.74 6.22 -9.92
C PRO A 135 3.95 6.11 -11.24
N VAL A 136 2.76 5.49 -11.21
CA VAL A 136 1.96 5.19 -12.41
C VAL A 136 0.60 5.90 -12.48
N GLY A 137 0.18 6.55 -11.39
CA GLY A 137 -1.13 7.19 -11.30
C GLY A 137 -1.45 7.74 -9.91
N ASN A 138 -2.63 8.33 -9.78
CA ASN A 138 -3.16 8.83 -8.51
C ASN A 138 -4.33 7.92 -8.06
N ILE A 139 -4.41 7.66 -6.76
CA ILE A 139 -5.49 6.92 -6.12
C ILE A 139 -6.29 7.92 -5.29
N GLY A 140 -7.59 7.98 -5.52
CA GLY A 140 -8.54 8.65 -4.63
C GLY A 140 -9.29 7.60 -3.81
N VAL A 141 -9.48 7.85 -2.52
CA VAL A 141 -10.35 7.02 -1.67
C VAL A 141 -11.24 7.95 -0.87
N GLU A 142 -12.54 7.75 -0.91
CA GLU A 142 -13.50 8.51 -0.12
C GLU A 142 -14.44 7.56 0.64
N VAL A 143 -14.70 7.89 1.90
CA VAL A 143 -15.68 7.22 2.75
C VAL A 143 -16.67 8.26 3.25
N GLN A 144 -17.91 8.17 2.77
CA GLN A 144 -19.00 9.08 3.11
C GLN A 144 -20.01 8.37 4.02
N GLN A 145 -20.40 9.01 5.12
CA GLN A 145 -21.59 8.60 5.88
C GLN A 145 -22.83 9.30 5.32
N ILE A 146 -23.87 8.53 5.02
CA ILE A 146 -25.16 9.01 4.50
C ILE A 146 -26.33 8.52 5.35
N LYS A 147 -27.50 9.15 5.19
CA LYS A 147 -28.69 8.83 5.99
C LYS A 147 -29.30 7.48 5.64
N SER A 148 -29.20 7.05 4.37
CA SER A 148 -29.70 5.77 3.87
C SER A 148 -29.09 5.47 2.50
N THR A 149 -28.73 4.20 2.25
CA THR A 149 -28.29 3.70 0.94
C THR A 149 -29.44 3.19 0.05
N THR A 150 -30.71 3.56 0.31
CA THR A 150 -31.85 3.15 -0.55
C THR A 150 -31.74 3.70 -1.98
N ASN A 151 -31.31 4.96 -2.10
CA ASN A 151 -31.16 5.64 -3.38
C ASN A 151 -29.67 5.86 -3.68
N TRP A 152 -29.33 5.98 -4.96
CA TRP A 152 -27.95 6.18 -5.39
C TRP A 152 -27.46 7.60 -5.14
N ALA A 153 -26.37 7.74 -4.38
CA ALA A 153 -25.81 9.02 -3.95
C ALA A 153 -26.90 9.95 -3.35
N ASP A 154 -26.83 11.26 -3.60
CA ASP A 154 -27.87 12.23 -3.17
C ASP A 154 -29.08 12.27 -4.11
N SER A 155 -29.22 11.31 -5.04
CA SER A 155 -30.34 11.29 -5.98
C SER A 155 -31.62 10.72 -5.36
N GLN A 156 -32.73 10.86 -6.08
CA GLN A 156 -33.99 10.19 -5.74
C GLN A 156 -34.19 8.87 -6.51
N VAL A 157 -33.14 8.34 -7.14
CA VAL A 157 -33.21 7.12 -7.97
C VAL A 157 -32.81 5.89 -7.13
N PRO A 158 -33.67 4.86 -7.01
CA PRO A 158 -33.31 3.59 -6.37
C PRO A 158 -32.15 2.91 -7.10
N TYR A 159 -31.29 2.18 -6.38
CA TYR A 159 -30.14 1.49 -7.00
C TYR A 159 -30.52 0.51 -8.13
N SER A 160 -31.71 -0.08 -8.08
CA SER A 160 -32.25 -0.96 -9.13
C SER A 160 -32.61 -0.25 -10.45
N GLU A 161 -32.73 1.09 -10.42
CA GLU A 161 -33.09 1.93 -11.57
C GLU A 161 -31.90 2.75 -12.10
N VAL A 162 -30.72 2.61 -11.49
CA VAL A 162 -29.50 3.30 -11.94
C VAL A 162 -29.05 2.74 -13.28
N THR A 163 -28.98 3.62 -14.28
CA THR A 163 -28.42 3.33 -15.60
C THR A 163 -27.24 4.25 -15.92
N LYS A 164 -26.50 3.93 -16.98
CA LYS A 164 -25.44 4.80 -17.54
C LYS A 164 -25.90 6.26 -17.74
N ASP A 165 -27.15 6.48 -18.15
CA ASP A 165 -27.67 7.82 -18.42
C ASP A 165 -28.03 8.57 -17.13
N VAL A 166 -28.49 7.86 -16.09
CA VAL A 166 -28.66 8.41 -14.72
C VAL A 166 -27.30 8.84 -14.16
N ILE A 167 -26.27 8.01 -14.34
CA ILE A 167 -24.90 8.32 -13.88
C ILE A 167 -24.36 9.56 -14.60
N ARG A 168 -24.46 9.61 -15.93
CA ARG A 168 -24.07 10.79 -16.73
C ARG A 168 -24.76 12.05 -16.22
N ALA A 169 -26.09 12.03 -16.11
CA ALA A 169 -26.88 13.21 -15.72
C ALA A 169 -26.49 13.75 -14.34
N GLN A 170 -26.20 12.88 -13.36
CA GLN A 170 -25.72 13.30 -12.04
C GLN A 170 -24.32 13.94 -12.10
N ILE A 171 -23.38 13.35 -12.84
CA ILE A 171 -22.01 13.87 -12.98
C ILE A 171 -22.00 15.24 -13.68
N ASP A 172 -22.72 15.36 -14.80
CA ASP A 172 -22.78 16.61 -15.56
C ASP A 172 -23.44 17.75 -14.73
N THR A 173 -24.47 17.42 -13.93
CA THR A 173 -25.19 18.40 -13.09
C THR A 173 -24.38 18.82 -11.86
N LYS A 174 -23.75 17.89 -11.13
CA LYS A 174 -23.03 18.18 -9.87
C LYS A 174 -21.77 19.04 -10.03
N HIS A 175 -21.28 19.21 -11.25
CA HIS A 175 -20.01 19.87 -11.53
C HIS A 175 -20.11 21.10 -12.45
N ASP A 176 -21.31 21.65 -12.69
CA ASP A 176 -21.54 22.78 -13.61
C ASP A 176 -20.95 22.53 -15.02
N GLY A 177 -20.96 21.29 -15.51
CA GLY A 177 -20.31 20.91 -16.77
C GLY A 177 -18.77 20.98 -16.79
N LYS A 178 -18.10 21.21 -15.64
CA LYS A 178 -16.63 21.21 -15.51
C LYS A 178 -16.02 19.82 -15.52
N VAL A 179 -16.84 18.79 -15.33
CA VAL A 179 -16.49 17.37 -15.44
C VAL A 179 -17.22 16.82 -16.66
N SER A 180 -16.53 16.06 -17.51
CA SER A 180 -17.14 15.37 -18.65
C SER A 180 -17.15 13.85 -18.45
N PHE A 181 -18.35 13.28 -18.41
CA PHE A 181 -18.56 11.85 -18.33
C PHE A 181 -18.07 11.13 -19.59
N ILE A 182 -17.38 10.00 -19.41
CA ILE A 182 -16.87 9.15 -20.50
C ILE A 182 -17.68 7.85 -20.57
N ASP A 183 -17.74 7.09 -19.46
CA ASP A 183 -18.50 5.85 -19.36
C ASP A 183 -18.85 5.53 -17.90
N GLY A 184 -19.77 4.58 -17.68
CA GLY A 184 -20.21 4.16 -16.36
C GLY A 184 -21.43 3.26 -16.40
N ASN A 185 -21.58 2.37 -15.40
CA ASN A 185 -22.72 1.48 -15.26
C ASN A 185 -22.84 0.92 -13.82
N THR A 186 -23.88 0.13 -13.55
CA THR A 186 -23.98 -0.68 -12.33
C THR A 186 -23.14 -1.96 -12.45
N PHE A 187 -22.78 -2.56 -11.30
CA PHE A 187 -22.16 -3.88 -11.23
C PHE A 187 -22.56 -4.62 -9.95
N THR A 188 -22.36 -5.94 -9.94
CA THR A 188 -22.56 -6.82 -8.77
C THR A 188 -21.27 -7.57 -8.49
N TYR A 189 -20.85 -7.68 -7.22
CA TYR A 189 -19.69 -8.47 -6.83
C TYR A 189 -19.82 -9.02 -5.41
N LYS A 190 -19.26 -10.21 -5.15
CA LYS A 190 -19.57 -11.05 -3.96
C LYS A 190 -19.30 -10.42 -2.59
N THR A 191 -18.47 -9.37 -2.50
CA THR A 191 -18.07 -8.72 -1.24
C THR A 191 -18.73 -7.35 -1.01
N VAL A 192 -19.52 -6.84 -1.95
CA VAL A 192 -20.07 -5.47 -1.93
C VAL A 192 -21.53 -5.42 -2.35
N GLU A 193 -22.23 -4.38 -1.94
CA GLU A 193 -23.60 -4.07 -2.31
C GLU A 193 -23.66 -2.73 -3.06
N ASN A 194 -24.72 -2.51 -3.85
CA ASN A 194 -25.00 -1.21 -4.47
C ASN A 194 -23.85 -0.66 -5.34
N GLY A 195 -23.24 -1.54 -6.14
CA GLY A 195 -22.06 -1.24 -6.95
C GLY A 195 -22.36 -0.41 -8.20
N THR A 196 -21.65 0.71 -8.38
CA THR A 196 -21.57 1.45 -9.65
C THR A 196 -20.11 1.74 -10.00
N TRP A 197 -19.82 1.84 -11.29
CA TRP A 197 -18.53 2.33 -11.75
C TRP A 197 -18.74 3.46 -12.76
N ASP A 198 -17.75 4.35 -12.83
CA ASP A 198 -17.74 5.47 -13.75
C ASP A 198 -16.31 5.79 -14.19
N ILE A 199 -16.18 6.58 -15.25
CA ILE A 199 -14.96 7.26 -15.64
C ILE A 199 -15.32 8.61 -16.22
N ALA A 200 -14.69 9.67 -15.73
CA ALA A 200 -14.95 11.05 -16.13
C ALA A 200 -13.68 11.92 -16.02
N ASN A 201 -13.63 13.01 -16.79
CA ASN A 201 -12.52 13.97 -16.74
C ASN A 201 -12.74 14.99 -15.62
N TYR A 202 -12.04 14.81 -14.50
CA TYR A 202 -12.02 15.78 -13.40
C TYR A 202 -10.92 16.82 -13.64
N GLY A 203 -11.11 17.65 -14.67
CA GLY A 203 -10.11 18.56 -15.20
C GLY A 203 -9.38 17.96 -16.41
N LYS A 204 -8.04 18.03 -16.44
CA LYS A 204 -7.24 17.63 -17.62
C LYS A 204 -7.09 16.13 -17.82
N TYR A 205 -7.33 15.32 -16.77
CA TYR A 205 -7.12 13.87 -16.84
C TYR A 205 -8.38 13.10 -16.39
N PRO A 206 -8.67 11.96 -17.04
CA PRO A 206 -9.73 11.04 -16.65
C PRO A 206 -9.36 10.29 -15.35
N ASN A 207 -10.33 10.20 -14.44
CA ASN A 207 -10.29 9.27 -13.31
C ASN A 207 -11.43 8.27 -13.50
N GLY A 208 -11.13 6.98 -13.33
CA GLY A 208 -12.13 5.95 -13.13
C GLY A 208 -12.46 5.80 -11.66
N THR A 209 -13.68 5.39 -11.33
CA THR A 209 -14.16 5.18 -9.96
C THR A 209 -14.95 3.88 -9.87
N ILE A 210 -14.76 3.14 -8.77
CA ILE A 210 -15.74 2.17 -8.29
C ILE A 210 -16.39 2.70 -7.01
N ASN A 211 -17.71 2.71 -6.98
CA ASN A 211 -18.54 3.19 -5.89
C ASN A 211 -19.34 1.99 -5.36
N PHE A 212 -19.40 1.80 -4.05
CA PHE A 212 -20.12 0.68 -3.46
C PHE A 212 -20.47 0.92 -1.99
N THR A 213 -21.23 -0.01 -1.43
CA THR A 213 -21.53 -0.15 0.00
C THR A 213 -21.08 -1.54 0.48
N LEU A 214 -20.93 -1.75 1.79
CA LEU A 214 -20.59 -3.06 2.35
C LEU A 214 -21.81 -3.72 3.01
N PRO A 215 -21.97 -5.05 2.91
CA PRO A 215 -23.01 -5.78 3.63
C PRO A 215 -23.03 -5.43 5.12
N GLY A 216 -24.21 -5.06 5.64
CA GLY A 216 -24.36 -4.63 7.03
C GLY A 216 -23.87 -3.22 7.35
N LYS A 217 -23.54 -2.40 6.34
CA LYS A 217 -23.18 -0.97 6.47
C LYS A 217 -24.14 -0.04 5.69
N PRO A 218 -25.46 -0.03 5.99
CA PRO A 218 -26.50 0.66 5.20
C PRO A 218 -26.44 2.21 5.22
N ASN A 219 -25.40 2.78 5.80
CA ASN A 219 -25.19 4.22 5.98
C ASN A 219 -23.83 4.67 5.46
N THR A 220 -23.04 3.80 4.82
CA THR A 220 -21.66 4.11 4.41
C THR A 220 -21.43 3.79 2.94
N VAL A 221 -21.00 4.80 2.19
CA VAL A 221 -20.62 4.67 0.78
C VAL A 221 -19.11 4.83 0.65
N TYR A 222 -18.52 4.02 -0.22
CA TYR A 222 -17.10 3.99 -0.52
C TYR A 222 -16.89 4.35 -1.97
N HIS A 223 -15.97 5.26 -2.24
CA HIS A 223 -15.52 5.62 -3.58
C HIS A 223 -14.03 5.30 -3.68
N VAL A 224 -13.63 4.43 -4.60
CA VAL A 224 -12.22 4.12 -4.87
C VAL A 224 -11.93 4.52 -6.31
N GLY A 225 -11.21 5.62 -6.47
CA GLY A 225 -10.85 6.22 -7.75
C GLY A 225 -9.40 5.94 -8.13
N TYR A 226 -9.13 5.83 -9.43
CA TYR A 226 -7.80 5.73 -10.00
C TYR A 226 -7.68 6.54 -11.29
N GLY A 227 -6.62 7.34 -11.41
CA GLY A 227 -6.28 8.11 -12.60
C GLY A 227 -4.86 7.79 -13.06
N LEU A 228 -4.69 7.49 -14.35
CA LEU A 228 -3.37 7.23 -14.95
C LEU A 228 -2.50 8.50 -14.96
N ASN A 229 -1.20 8.34 -14.76
CA ASN A 229 -0.24 9.45 -14.87
C ASN A 229 -0.24 10.07 -16.29
N GLU A 230 -0.07 11.40 -16.38
CA GLU A 230 -0.03 12.14 -17.66
C GLU A 230 0.92 11.53 -18.69
N ASN A 231 2.10 11.06 -18.27
CA ASN A 231 3.06 10.48 -19.21
C ASN A 231 2.53 9.17 -19.82
N ILE A 232 1.79 8.36 -19.06
CA ILE A 232 1.17 7.14 -19.58
C ILE A 232 0.07 7.52 -20.58
N LEU A 233 -0.78 8.50 -20.24
CA LEU A 233 -1.82 9.01 -21.14
C LEU A 233 -1.22 9.54 -22.45
N LYS A 234 -0.15 10.33 -22.37
CA LYS A 234 0.51 10.99 -23.51
C LYS A 234 1.30 10.02 -24.39
N TYR A 235 2.09 9.12 -23.81
CA TYR A 235 3.07 8.30 -24.55
C TYR A 235 2.62 6.87 -24.82
N HIS A 236 1.66 6.33 -24.05
CA HIS A 236 1.15 4.97 -24.25
C HIS A 236 -0.30 4.96 -24.75
N ILE A 237 -1.22 5.69 -24.12
CA ILE A 237 -2.65 5.70 -24.51
C ILE A 237 -2.91 6.52 -25.78
N LYS A 238 -2.21 7.66 -25.96
CA LYS A 238 -2.25 8.50 -27.17
C LYS A 238 -3.66 8.89 -27.65
N GLY A 239 -4.59 9.09 -26.70
CA GLY A 239 -5.98 9.47 -27.00
C GLY A 239 -6.92 8.31 -27.36
N ASN A 240 -6.47 7.05 -27.32
CA ASN A 240 -7.34 5.89 -27.50
C ASN A 240 -8.33 5.75 -26.33
N GLN A 241 -9.58 6.20 -26.52
CA GLN A 241 -10.61 6.21 -25.48
C GLN A 241 -10.94 4.80 -24.95
N LYS A 242 -10.96 3.75 -25.79
CA LYS A 242 -11.21 2.39 -25.29
C LYS A 242 -10.07 1.92 -24.39
N GLU A 243 -8.83 2.09 -24.84
CA GLU A 243 -7.66 1.67 -24.06
C GLU A 243 -7.47 2.49 -22.78
N LEU A 244 -7.84 3.77 -22.81
CA LEU A 244 -7.96 4.61 -21.61
C LEU A 244 -8.91 3.99 -20.59
N VAL A 245 -10.15 3.70 -21.00
CA VAL A 245 -11.20 3.17 -20.13
C VAL A 245 -10.79 1.80 -19.60
N ASP A 246 -10.37 0.88 -20.49
CA ASP A 246 -9.93 -0.46 -20.11
C ASP A 246 -8.75 -0.42 -19.12
N LYS A 247 -7.68 0.35 -19.38
CA LYS A 247 -6.48 0.35 -18.50
C LYS A 247 -6.69 1.09 -17.19
N THR A 248 -7.51 2.14 -17.17
CA THR A 248 -7.85 2.86 -15.93
C THR A 248 -8.69 1.95 -15.04
N MET A 249 -9.77 1.39 -15.58
CA MET A 249 -10.70 0.56 -14.83
C MET A 249 -10.12 -0.82 -14.46
N ALA A 250 -9.21 -1.39 -15.26
CA ALA A 250 -8.54 -2.66 -14.94
C ALA A 250 -7.84 -2.67 -13.58
N THR A 251 -7.35 -1.53 -13.08
CA THR A 251 -6.74 -1.43 -11.74
C THR A 251 -7.80 -1.63 -10.64
N LEU A 252 -8.92 -0.91 -10.76
CA LEU A 252 -10.00 -0.93 -9.78
C LEU A 252 -10.75 -2.26 -9.81
N ALA A 253 -11.12 -2.68 -11.02
CA ALA A 253 -11.81 -3.94 -11.27
C ALA A 253 -10.97 -5.13 -10.81
N ASN A 254 -9.71 -5.24 -11.27
CA ASN A 254 -8.94 -6.46 -10.99
C ASN A 254 -8.20 -6.44 -9.65
N PHE A 255 -7.90 -5.31 -8.99
CA PHE A 255 -7.10 -5.34 -7.74
C PHE A 255 -7.79 -4.76 -6.51
N ALA A 256 -8.44 -3.60 -6.64
CA ALA A 256 -9.16 -3.01 -5.50
C ALA A 256 -10.39 -3.85 -5.13
N LEU A 257 -11.32 -4.04 -6.06
CA LEU A 257 -12.60 -4.74 -5.83
C LEU A 257 -12.47 -6.15 -5.21
N PRO A 258 -11.58 -7.06 -5.67
CA PRO A 258 -11.49 -8.42 -5.11
C PRO A 258 -10.75 -8.47 -3.76
N SER A 259 -10.03 -7.41 -3.40
CA SER A 259 -9.37 -7.30 -2.09
C SER A 259 -10.22 -6.57 -1.03
N VAL A 260 -11.38 -6.02 -1.41
CA VAL A 260 -12.36 -5.40 -0.50
C VAL A 260 -12.86 -6.40 0.53
N LYS A 261 -12.64 -6.09 1.82
CA LYS A 261 -13.17 -6.83 2.98
C LYS A 261 -13.31 -5.90 4.21
N PRO A 262 -14.10 -6.29 5.23
CA PRO A 262 -14.15 -5.56 6.48
C PRO A 262 -12.79 -5.52 7.20
N ALA A 263 -12.34 -4.34 7.60
CA ALA A 263 -11.10 -4.17 8.38
C ALA A 263 -11.20 -4.86 9.76
N SER A 264 -12.40 -4.88 10.33
CA SER A 264 -12.75 -5.52 11.60
C SER A 264 -12.71 -7.05 11.60
N SER A 265 -12.58 -7.69 10.43
CA SER A 265 -12.44 -9.16 10.32
C SER A 265 -11.27 -9.71 11.15
N VAL A 266 -10.21 -8.93 11.37
CA VAL A 266 -9.07 -9.33 12.22
C VAL A 266 -9.42 -9.47 13.70
N LEU A 267 -10.50 -8.83 14.17
CA LEU A 267 -10.91 -8.81 15.57
C LEU A 267 -11.45 -10.17 16.04
N GLU A 268 -11.89 -11.01 15.10
CA GLU A 268 -12.41 -12.36 15.37
C GLU A 268 -11.33 -13.30 15.92
N TYR A 269 -10.07 -13.14 15.50
CA TYR A 269 -8.97 -14.04 15.85
C TYR A 269 -7.76 -13.36 16.50
N SER A 270 -7.81 -12.03 16.74
CA SER A 270 -6.73 -11.28 17.38
C SER A 270 -7.12 -10.57 18.69
N SER A 271 -6.11 -10.13 19.44
CA SER A 271 -6.21 -9.37 20.69
C SER A 271 -5.34 -8.10 20.59
N PRO A 272 -5.77 -6.96 21.15
CA PRO A 272 -5.02 -5.70 21.09
C PRO A 272 -3.77 -5.73 21.98
N VAL A 273 -2.68 -5.11 21.52
CA VAL A 273 -1.48 -4.84 22.30
C VAL A 273 -1.07 -3.39 22.11
N SER A 274 -1.16 -2.59 23.16
CA SER A 274 -0.77 -1.17 23.14
C SER A 274 0.73 -1.01 23.42
N ILE A 275 1.45 -0.37 22.51
CA ILE A 275 2.86 -0.01 22.64
C ILE A 275 2.96 1.50 22.37
N GLY A 276 3.16 2.29 23.43
CA GLY A 276 3.19 3.77 23.36
C GLY A 276 1.93 4.37 22.73
N ASN A 277 2.12 5.06 21.60
CA ASN A 277 1.06 5.73 20.85
C ASN A 277 0.25 4.80 19.93
N TYR A 278 0.69 3.56 19.72
CA TYR A 278 0.07 2.61 18.80
C TYR A 278 -0.58 1.44 19.52
N THR A 279 -1.61 0.88 18.91
CA THR A 279 -2.21 -0.41 19.30
C THR A 279 -2.16 -1.36 18.12
N PHE A 280 -1.40 -2.43 18.29
CA PHE A 280 -1.21 -3.51 17.33
C PHE A 280 -2.13 -4.69 17.69
N ARG A 281 -2.05 -5.77 16.91
CA ARG A 281 -2.78 -7.02 17.14
C ARG A 281 -1.82 -8.21 17.27
N VAL A 282 -2.09 -9.11 18.21
CA VAL A 282 -1.49 -10.45 18.32
C VAL A 282 -2.59 -11.51 18.25
N LEU A 283 -2.28 -12.78 18.01
CA LEU A 283 -3.30 -13.84 17.99
C LEU A 283 -4.02 -13.94 19.34
N LYS A 284 -5.33 -14.26 19.34
CA LYS A 284 -6.07 -14.57 20.57
C LYS A 284 -5.37 -15.68 21.35
N GLY A 285 -5.30 -15.52 22.67
CA GLY A 285 -4.59 -16.43 23.56
C GLY A 285 -3.06 -16.27 23.60
N SER A 286 -2.47 -15.32 22.86
CA SER A 286 -1.04 -15.02 22.96
C SER A 286 -0.66 -14.61 24.38
N LYS A 287 0.34 -15.28 24.96
CA LYS A 287 0.85 -14.99 26.30
C LYS A 287 2.00 -13.99 26.23
N LEU A 288 2.03 -13.02 27.14
CA LEU A 288 3.19 -12.18 27.36
C LEU A 288 4.35 -13.06 27.86
N VAL A 289 5.50 -12.98 27.21
CA VAL A 289 6.72 -13.73 27.57
C VAL A 289 7.59 -12.88 28.49
N ASP A 290 7.97 -11.69 28.02
CA ASP A 290 8.66 -10.70 28.84
C ASP A 290 8.45 -9.27 28.33
N LYS A 291 8.83 -8.31 29.17
CA LYS A 291 9.10 -6.92 28.83
C LYS A 291 10.49 -6.57 29.33
N LYS A 292 11.29 -5.91 28.50
CA LYS A 292 12.65 -5.45 28.84
C LYS A 292 12.85 -4.04 28.31
N GLN A 293 13.67 -3.27 29.01
CA GLN A 293 14.21 -2.01 28.52
C GLN A 293 15.73 -2.09 28.65
N ASP A 294 16.46 -1.63 27.64
CA ASP A 294 17.92 -1.52 27.72
C ASP A 294 18.37 -0.12 28.17
N LYS A 295 19.69 0.02 28.36
CA LYS A 295 20.34 1.27 28.80
C LYS A 295 20.17 2.43 27.81
N ASP A 296 19.89 2.14 26.54
CA ASP A 296 19.78 3.12 25.46
C ASP A 296 18.30 3.56 25.27
N GLY A 297 17.41 3.04 26.12
CA GLY A 297 15.99 3.38 26.16
C GLY A 297 15.12 2.55 25.23
N ASN A 298 15.65 1.49 24.61
CA ASN A 298 14.89 0.62 23.72
C ASN A 298 13.99 -0.30 24.55
N GLU A 299 12.69 -0.29 24.29
CA GLU A 299 11.69 -1.13 24.93
C GLU A 299 11.35 -2.33 24.05
N PHE A 300 11.47 -3.54 24.61
CA PHE A 300 11.16 -4.81 23.96
C PHE A 300 10.00 -5.48 24.69
N THR A 301 8.95 -5.86 23.97
CA THR A 301 7.82 -6.63 24.51
C THR A 301 7.61 -7.89 23.66
N ARG A 302 7.69 -9.08 24.27
CA ARG A 302 7.55 -10.36 23.56
C ARG A 302 6.26 -11.09 23.91
N PHE A 303 5.63 -11.67 22.90
CA PHE A 303 4.45 -12.53 23.01
C PHE A 303 4.66 -13.87 22.31
N ALA A 304 3.96 -14.90 22.77
CA ALA A 304 4.00 -16.25 22.22
C ALA A 304 2.59 -16.85 22.09
N SER A 305 2.30 -17.48 20.95
CA SER A 305 1.10 -18.29 20.73
C SER A 305 1.49 -19.59 20.04
N GLY A 306 1.44 -20.72 20.76
CA GLY A 306 2.00 -21.99 20.28
C GLY A 306 3.48 -21.85 19.92
N SER A 307 3.84 -22.12 18.66
CA SER A 307 5.19 -21.91 18.12
C SER A 307 5.40 -20.50 17.50
N ILE A 308 4.35 -19.72 17.29
CA ILE A 308 4.43 -18.36 16.75
C ILE A 308 5.02 -17.42 17.81
N ARG A 309 5.94 -16.55 17.38
CA ARG A 309 6.65 -15.59 18.24
C ARG A 309 6.44 -14.17 17.72
N SER A 310 6.10 -13.25 18.61
CA SER A 310 5.87 -11.84 18.32
C SER A 310 6.78 -10.97 19.18
N LEU A 311 7.45 -10.00 18.58
CA LEU A 311 8.35 -9.04 19.23
C LEU A 311 7.97 -7.62 18.80
N PHE A 312 7.58 -6.81 19.77
CA PHE A 312 7.46 -5.37 19.63
C PHE A 312 8.75 -4.72 20.11
N ILE A 313 9.29 -3.82 19.30
CA ILE A 313 10.41 -2.94 19.64
C ILE A 313 9.91 -1.51 19.52
N LYS A 314 10.00 -0.73 20.59
CA LYS A 314 9.83 0.73 20.58
C LYS A 314 11.16 1.33 20.97
N HIS A 315 11.68 2.28 20.19
CA HIS A 315 12.91 2.97 20.57
C HIS A 315 12.95 4.42 20.10
N PRO A 316 13.75 5.28 20.76
CA PRO A 316 13.92 6.66 20.34
C PRO A 316 14.37 6.74 18.88
N VAL A 317 13.89 7.78 18.19
CA VAL A 317 14.44 8.15 16.89
C VAL A 317 15.88 8.61 17.08
N SER A 318 16.82 7.97 16.37
CA SER A 318 18.26 8.25 16.50
C SER A 318 18.68 9.64 16.02
N ASP A 319 17.92 10.24 15.11
CA ASP A 319 18.20 11.53 14.48
C ASP A 319 16.86 12.20 14.10
N PRO A 320 16.50 13.37 14.68
CA PRO A 320 15.27 14.09 14.37
C PRO A 320 15.06 14.40 12.87
N ILE A 321 16.13 14.49 12.07
CA ILE A 321 16.02 14.74 10.62
C ILE A 321 15.21 13.65 9.88
N LEU A 322 15.16 12.44 10.46
CA LEU A 322 14.39 11.32 9.93
C LEU A 322 12.88 11.56 10.03
N ILE A 323 12.43 12.27 11.07
CA ILE A 323 11.02 12.67 11.25
C ILE A 323 10.70 13.85 10.36
N GLU A 324 11.54 14.90 10.39
CA GLU A 324 11.37 16.12 9.59
C GLU A 324 11.19 15.80 8.09
N LYS A 325 12.05 14.92 7.57
CA LYS A 325 11.99 14.46 6.16
C LYS A 325 11.06 13.28 5.92
N GLN A 326 10.51 12.67 6.96
CA GLN A 326 9.76 11.39 6.89
C GLN A 326 10.57 10.23 6.27
N ALA A 327 11.89 10.24 6.46
CA ALA A 327 12.84 9.27 5.90
C ALA A 327 12.91 7.94 6.68
N VAL A 328 12.10 7.76 7.74
CA VAL A 328 12.12 6.58 8.60
C VAL A 328 11.95 5.28 7.80
N PHE A 329 10.92 5.16 6.96
CA PHE A 329 10.69 3.90 6.24
C PHE A 329 11.84 3.50 5.32
N TYR A 330 12.49 4.46 4.66
CA TYR A 330 13.66 4.19 3.82
C TYR A 330 14.87 3.74 4.66
N LYS A 331 15.10 4.35 5.82
CA LYS A 331 16.13 3.88 6.76
C LYS A 331 15.89 2.43 7.18
N TYR A 332 14.67 2.09 7.61
CA TYR A 332 14.37 0.75 8.13
C TYR A 332 14.31 -0.31 7.03
N LEU A 333 13.92 0.06 5.81
CA LEU A 333 14.07 -0.78 4.62
C LEU A 333 15.54 -1.14 4.37
N THR A 334 16.45 -0.16 4.38
CA THR A 334 17.88 -0.42 4.15
C THR A 334 18.52 -1.21 5.30
N GLU A 335 18.16 -0.94 6.55
CA GLU A 335 18.59 -1.72 7.73
C GLU A 335 18.04 -3.16 7.70
N PHE A 336 16.80 -3.36 7.26
CA PHE A 336 16.21 -4.68 7.07
C PHE A 336 16.99 -5.48 6.03
N LEU A 337 17.16 -4.93 4.81
CA LEU A 337 17.88 -5.57 3.71
C LEU A 337 19.37 -5.80 3.97
N SER A 338 19.98 -5.05 4.89
CA SER A 338 21.41 -5.19 5.24
C SER A 338 21.70 -6.35 6.20
N ARG A 339 20.68 -6.98 6.79
CA ARG A 339 20.82 -8.12 7.71
C ARG A 339 21.44 -9.32 7.01
N GLU A 340 22.37 -9.98 7.68
CA GLU A 340 23.09 -11.13 7.12
C GLU A 340 22.14 -12.31 6.94
N GLU A 341 21.18 -12.50 7.86
CA GLU A 341 20.18 -13.57 7.77
C GLU A 341 19.28 -13.45 6.52
N LEU A 342 19.16 -12.25 5.91
CA LEU A 342 18.35 -12.05 4.71
C LEU A 342 19.19 -12.13 3.41
N ASN A 343 20.53 -12.12 3.49
CA ASN A 343 21.36 -11.97 2.29
C ASN A 343 21.10 -13.08 1.26
N GLY A 344 20.71 -12.71 0.04
CA GLY A 344 20.34 -13.63 -1.02
C GLY A 344 18.93 -14.24 -0.92
N MET A 345 18.14 -13.95 0.13
CA MET A 345 16.76 -14.43 0.24
C MET A 345 15.86 -13.75 -0.80
N LYS A 346 15.40 -14.53 -1.77
CA LYS A 346 14.53 -14.07 -2.86
C LYS A 346 13.08 -13.99 -2.41
N GLY A 347 12.34 -13.05 -2.98
CA GLY A 347 10.89 -12.99 -2.84
C GLY A 347 10.36 -12.30 -1.60
N ILE A 348 11.13 -11.36 -1.05
CA ILE A 348 10.62 -10.39 -0.07
C ILE A 348 9.43 -9.65 -0.67
N GLN A 349 8.37 -9.52 0.11
CA GLN A 349 7.17 -8.77 -0.23
C GLN A 349 7.16 -7.44 0.54
N TYR A 350 6.66 -6.38 -0.09
CA TYR A 350 6.70 -5.01 0.44
C TYR A 350 5.35 -4.32 0.28
N ALA A 351 4.92 -3.57 1.29
CA ALA A 351 3.79 -2.66 1.13
C ALA A 351 3.88 -1.39 1.97
N THR A 352 3.29 -0.29 1.46
CA THR A 352 2.85 0.83 2.29
C THR A 352 1.45 0.53 2.79
N VAL A 353 1.23 0.64 4.09
CA VAL A 353 -0.05 0.35 4.75
C VAL A 353 -0.62 1.63 5.35
N TRP A 354 -1.65 2.19 4.71
CA TRP A 354 -2.38 3.36 5.17
C TRP A 354 -3.45 2.93 6.19
N ASN A 355 -3.08 2.99 7.47
CA ASN A 355 -4.03 2.89 8.58
C ASN A 355 -4.64 4.27 8.81
N ASP A 356 -5.77 4.55 8.15
CA ASP A 356 -6.39 5.87 8.16
C ASP A 356 -5.40 6.95 7.67
N ALA A 357 -5.04 7.95 8.50
CA ALA A 357 -4.01 8.93 8.14
C ALA A 357 -2.57 8.50 8.51
N THR A 358 -2.37 7.37 9.18
CA THR A 358 -1.06 6.84 9.60
C THR A 358 -0.51 5.85 8.58
N PRO A 359 0.64 6.12 7.94
CA PRO A 359 1.36 5.10 7.18
C PRO A 359 2.09 4.11 8.07
N GLY A 360 2.30 2.90 7.55
CA GLY A 360 3.32 1.95 8.01
C GLY A 360 4.04 1.30 6.83
N ALA A 361 5.30 0.92 7.03
CA ALA A 361 6.06 0.12 6.08
C ALA A 361 6.00 -1.36 6.48
N TYR A 362 5.52 -2.20 5.56
CA TYR A 362 5.35 -3.64 5.76
C TYR A 362 6.35 -4.44 4.93
N PHE A 363 6.96 -5.45 5.56
CA PHE A 363 7.91 -6.39 4.94
C PHE A 363 7.55 -7.83 5.28
N GLU A 364 7.69 -8.75 4.32
CA GLU A 364 7.48 -10.18 4.54
C GLU A 364 8.54 -11.02 3.83
N VAL A 365 9.06 -12.04 4.51
CA VAL A 365 10.06 -12.95 3.95
C VAL A 365 9.74 -14.38 4.31
N GLU A 366 9.58 -15.23 3.30
CA GLU A 366 9.46 -16.67 3.46
C GLU A 366 10.83 -17.34 3.34
N GLY A 367 11.32 -17.86 4.46
CA GLY A 367 12.48 -18.76 4.49
C GLY A 367 12.06 -20.23 4.48
N SER A 368 13.03 -21.13 4.40
CA SER A 368 12.82 -22.59 4.36
C SER A 368 12.03 -23.14 5.55
N GLU A 369 12.31 -22.66 6.77
CA GLU A 369 11.71 -23.15 8.02
C GLU A 369 10.59 -22.26 8.57
N LYS A 370 10.57 -20.98 8.20
CA LYS A 370 9.70 -19.97 8.83
C LYS A 370 9.47 -18.77 7.92
N THR A 371 8.33 -18.13 8.10
CA THR A 371 8.00 -16.82 7.51
C THR A 371 8.15 -15.72 8.56
N LEU A 372 8.83 -14.64 8.19
CA LEU A 372 8.98 -13.42 8.97
C LEU A 372 8.05 -12.33 8.43
N PHE A 373 7.29 -11.72 9.32
CA PHE A 373 6.40 -10.59 9.06
C PHE A 373 6.89 -9.39 9.87
N VAL A 374 7.00 -8.22 9.24
CA VAL A 374 7.45 -6.99 9.89
C VAL A 374 6.53 -5.83 9.51
N ILE A 375 6.16 -4.99 10.47
CA ILE A 375 5.63 -3.66 10.19
C ILE A 375 6.34 -2.60 11.03
N VAL A 376 6.60 -1.45 10.42
CA VAL A 376 7.24 -0.29 11.05
C VAL A 376 6.28 0.90 10.97
N VAL A 377 6.05 1.57 12.10
CA VAL A 377 5.35 2.87 12.21
C VAL A 377 6.15 3.81 13.12
N TYR A 378 5.92 5.12 13.05
CA TYR A 378 6.67 6.09 13.84
C TYR A 378 5.84 7.33 14.20
N ASP A 379 6.14 7.93 15.35
CA ASP A 379 5.63 9.23 15.78
C ASP A 379 6.74 10.29 15.83
N ASP A 380 6.52 11.42 16.52
CA ASP A 380 7.48 12.53 16.64
C ASP A 380 8.77 12.17 17.41
N ARG A 381 8.80 11.04 18.14
CA ARG A 381 9.86 10.70 19.10
C ARG A 381 10.37 9.27 18.98
N TYR A 382 9.52 8.34 18.58
CA TYR A 382 9.78 6.91 18.63
C TYR A 382 9.47 6.22 17.30
N VAL A 383 10.27 5.21 16.97
CA VAL A 383 9.93 4.22 15.96
C VAL A 383 9.47 2.94 16.65
N TYR A 384 8.46 2.30 16.07
CA TYR A 384 7.80 1.11 16.56
C TYR A 384 7.88 0.05 15.47
N SER A 385 8.64 -1.01 15.73
CA SER A 385 8.77 -2.16 14.84
C SER A 385 8.11 -3.38 15.48
N TYR A 386 7.16 -3.99 14.78
CA TYR A 386 6.53 -5.24 15.19
C TYR A 386 7.00 -6.36 14.25
N TYR A 387 7.67 -7.36 14.82
CA TYR A 387 8.10 -8.58 14.15
C TYR A 387 7.22 -9.75 14.59
N THR A 388 6.75 -10.57 13.66
CA THR A 388 6.13 -11.87 13.94
C THR A 388 6.79 -12.96 13.11
N VAL A 389 7.09 -14.09 13.75
CA VAL A 389 7.68 -15.27 13.12
C VAL A 389 6.69 -16.42 13.21
N GLN A 390 6.31 -16.96 12.06
CA GLN A 390 5.50 -18.16 11.92
C GLN A 390 6.37 -19.29 11.34
N PRO A 391 6.66 -20.36 12.11
CA PRO A 391 7.22 -21.60 11.56
C PRO A 391 6.33 -22.22 10.46
N ASN A 392 6.94 -22.77 9.42
CA ASN A 392 6.22 -23.25 8.22
C ASN A 392 5.39 -24.53 8.48
N ASP A 393 5.66 -25.25 9.57
CA ASP A 393 4.85 -26.38 10.07
C ASP A 393 3.56 -25.94 10.77
N VAL A 394 3.41 -24.65 11.13
CA VAL A 394 2.19 -24.11 11.71
C VAL A 394 1.15 -23.84 10.61
N HIS A 395 0.12 -24.67 10.54
CA HIS A 395 -1.01 -24.57 9.60
C HIS A 395 -2.00 -23.40 9.87
N LEU A 396 -1.47 -22.20 10.09
CA LEU A 396 -2.23 -20.95 10.07
C LEU A 396 -2.00 -20.24 8.73
N SER A 397 -3.05 -19.66 8.14
CA SER A 397 -2.87 -18.88 6.91
C SER A 397 -2.00 -17.65 7.17
N LYS A 398 -0.91 -17.52 6.41
CA LYS A 398 -0.02 -16.35 6.41
C LYS A 398 -0.79 -15.05 6.18
N TYR A 399 -1.86 -15.11 5.38
CA TYR A 399 -2.77 -14.00 5.13
C TYR A 399 -3.47 -13.50 6.39
N LYS A 400 -3.83 -14.38 7.34
CA LYS A 400 -4.35 -13.96 8.65
C LYS A 400 -3.29 -13.28 9.51
N ILE A 401 -2.04 -13.73 9.46
CA ILE A 401 -0.93 -13.03 10.15
C ILE A 401 -0.71 -11.65 9.52
N ARG A 402 -0.70 -11.55 8.18
CA ARG A 402 -0.55 -10.31 7.44
C ARG A 402 -1.65 -9.29 7.76
N ASP A 403 -2.92 -9.69 7.66
CA ASP A 403 -4.05 -8.82 7.97
C ASP A 403 -3.96 -8.31 9.43
N MET A 404 -3.63 -9.20 10.36
CA MET A 404 -3.47 -8.87 11.78
C MET A 404 -2.34 -7.88 12.04
N ILE A 405 -1.13 -8.10 11.49
CA ILE A 405 0.02 -7.22 11.72
C ILE A 405 -0.18 -5.84 11.06
N GLN A 406 -0.91 -5.78 9.94
CA GLN A 406 -1.21 -4.54 9.23
C GLN A 406 -2.31 -3.71 9.89
N TYR A 407 -3.18 -4.31 10.71
CA TYR A 407 -4.17 -3.57 11.49
C TYR A 407 -3.49 -2.83 12.66
N ILE A 408 -3.38 -1.51 12.53
CA ILE A 408 -2.81 -0.62 13.56
C ILE A 408 -3.80 0.51 13.87
N SER A 409 -4.01 0.78 15.15
CA SER A 409 -4.70 1.99 15.62
C SER A 409 -3.69 2.97 16.21
N SER A 410 -3.79 4.24 15.84
CA SER A 410 -2.86 5.31 16.22
C SER A 410 -3.57 6.36 17.09
N LYS A 411 -3.04 6.65 18.29
CA LYS A 411 -3.56 7.72 19.16
C LYS A 411 -3.28 9.12 18.61
N VAL A 412 -2.36 9.22 17.66
CA VAL A 412 -1.91 10.47 17.04
C VAL A 412 -2.44 10.64 15.61
N ASP A 413 -3.35 9.77 15.14
CA ASP A 413 -3.82 9.77 13.75
C ASP A 413 -4.43 11.10 13.31
N LYS A 414 -5.22 11.72 14.20
CA LYS A 414 -5.78 13.07 14.05
C LYS A 414 -4.75 14.15 13.69
N ASN A 415 -3.47 13.98 14.05
CA ASN A 415 -2.38 14.92 13.76
C ASN A 415 -1.81 14.72 12.33
N ASN A 416 -2.10 13.58 11.70
CA ASN A 416 -1.64 13.26 10.34
C ASN A 416 -2.61 13.77 9.26
N TYR A 417 -3.88 14.00 9.61
CA TYR A 417 -4.85 14.67 8.74
C TYR A 417 -4.39 16.09 8.36
N ASN A 418 -4.68 16.47 7.12
CA ASN A 418 -4.24 17.71 6.47
C ASN A 418 -2.72 17.87 6.34
N THR A 419 -1.94 16.81 6.56
CA THR A 419 -0.50 16.77 6.28
C THR A 419 -0.20 15.81 5.12
N VAL A 420 0.89 16.06 4.39
CA VAL A 420 1.42 15.10 3.41
C VAL A 420 2.26 14.08 4.17
N LYS A 421 1.93 12.80 3.99
CA LYS A 421 2.67 11.66 4.54
C LYS A 421 3.35 10.87 3.44
N LEU A 422 4.55 10.37 3.73
CA LEU A 422 5.36 9.60 2.78
C LEU A 422 5.21 8.08 2.98
N GLY A 423 5.14 7.34 1.88
CA GLY A 423 5.14 5.87 1.86
C GLY A 423 6.50 5.29 1.44
N LEU A 424 6.56 3.98 1.21
CA LEU A 424 7.76 3.31 0.69
C LEU A 424 8.08 3.71 -0.76
N GLY A 425 7.10 4.22 -1.51
CA GLY A 425 7.27 4.58 -2.91
C GLY A 425 8.05 5.87 -3.17
N VAL A 426 8.48 6.58 -2.11
CA VAL A 426 9.32 7.77 -2.29
C VAL A 426 10.69 7.37 -2.81
N ASP A 427 11.10 8.04 -3.89
CA ASP A 427 12.44 7.94 -4.44
C ASP A 427 13.49 8.23 -3.35
N PRO A 428 14.40 7.28 -3.03
CA PRO A 428 15.44 7.46 -2.02
C PRO A 428 16.25 8.75 -2.15
N ARG A 429 16.41 9.27 -3.37
CA ARG A 429 17.13 10.52 -3.66
C ARG A 429 16.49 11.75 -3.01
N PHE A 430 15.20 11.70 -2.68
CA PHE A 430 14.50 12.76 -1.96
C PHE A 430 15.04 12.98 -0.53
N PHE A 431 15.55 11.93 0.12
CA PHE A 431 16.04 12.00 1.50
C PHE A 431 17.51 12.44 1.59
N ASP A 432 18.26 12.30 0.49
CA ASP A 432 19.67 12.69 0.36
C ASP A 432 19.82 14.20 0.19
N THR A 433 19.61 14.94 1.28
CA THR A 433 19.94 16.37 1.31
C THR A 433 21.43 16.62 1.50
N ARG A 434 22.35 15.78 0.96
CA ARG A 434 23.77 16.14 0.76
C ARG A 434 24.55 15.15 -0.13
N TRP A 435 24.39 15.43 -1.42
CA TRP A 435 25.48 15.94 -2.28
C TRP A 435 26.34 17.09 -1.65
N SER A 436 26.75 17.00 -0.37
CA SER A 436 27.80 17.82 0.28
C SER A 436 28.13 17.30 1.70
N SER A 437 29.27 16.63 1.88
CA SER A 437 29.81 16.20 3.19
C SER A 437 28.95 15.28 4.09
N ASP A 438 29.51 14.11 4.39
CA ASP A 438 29.60 13.55 5.75
C ASP A 438 28.29 13.23 6.51
N PHE A 439 27.97 11.93 6.43
CA PHE A 439 27.33 11.07 7.44
C PHE A 439 28.12 9.75 7.48
#